data_AF-A0A938Z3Z7-F1
#
_entry.id   AF-A0A938Z3Z7-F1
#
_cell.length_a   1.000
_cell.length_b   1.000
_cell.length_c   1.000
_cell.angle_alpha   90.00
_cell.angle_beta   90.00
_cell.angle_gamma   90.00
#
_symmetry.space_group_name_H-M   'P 1'
#
loop_
_entity.id
_entity.type
_entity.pdbx_description
1 polymer ?
#
loop_
_entity_poly.entity_id
_entity_poly.type
_entity_poly.pdbx_seq_one_letter_code
_entity_poly.pdbx_strand_id
1 'polypeptide(L)'
;SQVRLLLQAAILMKIGYQQANIAETLGIHPYRVKLAMQQARGFGEKQLAALYSELIENDYLVKSGQMDKEYLFQLFVLKHGKQ
;
A
#
# COMPACT_ATOMS: atom_id res chain seq x y z
N SER A 1 -3.67 4.57 3.76
CA SER A 1 -4.03 4.84 2.34
C SER A 1 -2.85 4.68 1.37
N GLN A 2 -1.60 4.97 1.77
CA GLN A 2 -0.43 4.90 0.86
C GLN A 2 -0.11 3.49 0.33
N VAL A 3 -0.03 2.47 1.20
CA VAL A 3 0.24 1.08 0.77
C VAL A 3 -0.82 0.58 -0.23
N ARG A 4 -2.09 0.90 0.01
CA ARG A 4 -3.20 0.62 -0.93
C ARG A 4 -2.96 1.24 -2.30
N LEU A 5 -2.58 2.52 -2.34
CA LEU A 5 -2.29 3.22 -3.59
C LEU A 5 -1.13 2.57 -4.36
N LEU A 6 -0.05 2.19 -3.66
CA LEU A 6 1.07 1.49 -4.27
C LEU A 6 0.64 0.14 -4.85
N LEU A 7 -0.16 -0.63 -4.10
CA LEU A 7 -0.69 -1.92 -4.56
C LEU A 7 -1.59 -1.75 -5.79
N GLN A 8 -2.52 -0.80 -5.77
CA GLN A 8 -3.41 -0.52 -6.90
C GLN A 8 -2.62 -0.06 -8.13
N ALA A 9 -1.62 0.82 -7.95
CA ALA A 9 -0.75 1.24 -9.03
C ALA A 9 0.05 0.06 -9.62
N ALA A 10 0.61 -0.82 -8.78
CA ALA A 10 1.33 -2.02 -9.22
C ALA A 10 0.45 -2.96 -10.05
N ILE A 11 -0.78 -3.23 -9.58
CA ILE A 11 -1.75 -4.08 -10.27
C ILE A 11 -2.11 -3.48 -11.65
N LEU A 12 -2.46 -2.19 -11.69
CA LEU A 12 -2.86 -1.54 -12.94
C LEU A 12 -1.71 -1.44 -13.94
N MET A 13 -0.49 -1.18 -13.47
CA MET A 13 0.71 -1.20 -14.31
C MET A 13 0.96 -2.58 -14.93
N LYS A 14 0.75 -3.66 -14.17
CA LYS A 14 0.90 -5.04 -14.66
C LYS A 14 -0.13 -5.39 -15.74
N ILE A 15 -1.32 -4.80 -15.67
CA ILE A 15 -2.39 -4.95 -16.68
C ILE A 15 -2.13 -4.05 -17.91
N GLY A 16 -1.10 -3.18 -17.86
CA GLY A 16 -0.67 -2.35 -19.00
C GLY A 16 -1.21 -0.91 -18.98
N TYR A 17 -1.84 -0.47 -17.89
CA TYR A 17 -2.35 0.90 -17.80
C TYR A 17 -1.21 1.92 -17.73
N GLN A 18 -1.38 3.03 -18.44
CA GLN A 18 -0.48 4.18 -18.35
C GLN A 18 -0.93 5.16 -17.27
N GLN A 19 -0.03 6.08 -16.87
CA GLN A 19 -0.25 7.01 -15.76
C GLN A 19 -1.60 7.75 -15.85
N ALA A 20 -2.00 8.20 -17.04
CA ALA A 20 -3.27 8.90 -17.24
C ALA A 20 -4.48 8.00 -16.95
N ASN A 21 -4.48 6.77 -17.49
CA ASN A 21 -5.57 5.82 -17.25
C ASN A 21 -5.64 5.40 -15.78
N ILE A 22 -4.50 5.28 -15.09
CA ILE A 22 -4.47 4.96 -13.66
C ILE A 22 -5.03 6.13 -12.84
N ALA A 23 -4.66 7.36 -13.16
CA ALA A 23 -5.18 8.57 -12.50
C ALA A 23 -6.70 8.68 -12.61
N GLU A 24 -7.23 8.45 -13.80
CA GLU A 24 -8.67 8.39 -14.07
C GLU A 24 -9.34 7.24 -13.30
N THR A 25 -8.82 6.02 -13.42
CA THR A 25 -9.38 4.81 -12.78
C THR A 25 -9.45 4.94 -11.26
N LEU A 26 -8.43 5.55 -10.65
CA LEU A 26 -8.36 5.71 -9.20
C LEU A 26 -8.98 7.02 -8.70
N GLY A 27 -9.34 7.95 -9.58
CA GLY A 27 -9.79 9.30 -9.20
C GLY A 27 -8.72 10.09 -8.44
N ILE A 28 -7.43 9.86 -8.74
CA ILE A 28 -6.30 10.45 -8.02
C ILE A 28 -5.51 11.35 -8.97
N HIS A 29 -5.06 12.50 -8.47
CA HIS A 29 -4.27 13.46 -9.24
C HIS A 29 -3.05 12.81 -9.93
N PRO A 30 -2.78 13.09 -11.22
CA PRO A 30 -1.74 12.42 -12.01
C PRO A 30 -0.35 12.44 -11.38
N TYR A 31 0.02 13.54 -10.72
CA TYR A 31 1.31 13.65 -10.02
C TYR A 31 1.46 12.62 -8.88
N ARG A 32 0.40 12.41 -8.11
CA ARG A 32 0.41 11.43 -7.01
C ARG A 32 0.49 10.01 -7.55
N VAL A 33 -0.19 9.73 -8.66
CA VAL A 33 -0.07 8.45 -9.37
C VAL A 33 1.35 8.25 -9.90
N LYS A 34 1.97 9.26 -10.50
CA LYS A 34 3.37 9.20 -10.95
C LYS A 34 4.32 8.74 -9.84
N LEU A 35 4.24 9.39 -8.67
CA LEU A 35 5.06 9.02 -7.52
C LEU A 35 4.76 7.60 -7.02
N ALA A 36 3.48 7.23 -6.96
CA ALA A 36 3.08 5.88 -6.56
C ALA A 36 3.59 4.82 -7.53
N MET A 37 3.49 5.04 -8.84
CA MET A 37 4.03 4.13 -9.86
C MET A 37 5.55 3.97 -9.74
N GLN A 38 6.28 5.05 -9.46
CA GLN A 38 7.73 5.00 -9.25
C GLN A 38 8.09 4.17 -8.01
N GLN A 39 7.42 4.42 -6.88
CA GLN A 39 7.63 3.67 -5.64
C GLN A 39 7.24 2.20 -5.81
N ALA A 40 6.09 1.93 -6.42
CA ALA A 40 5.55 0.59 -6.62
C ALA A 40 6.39 -0.29 -7.57
N ARG A 41 7.37 0.25 -8.30
CA ARG A 41 8.36 -0.56 -9.02
C ARG A 41 9.45 -1.13 -8.10
N GLY A 42 9.79 -0.40 -7.05
CA GLY A 42 10.76 -0.84 -6.04
C GLY A 42 10.19 -1.91 -5.10
N PHE A 43 8.87 -1.91 -4.92
CA PHE A 43 8.14 -2.93 -4.16
C PHE A 43 7.51 -3.96 -5.10
N GLY A 44 7.63 -5.25 -4.83
CA GLY A 44 6.91 -6.26 -5.61
C GLY A 44 5.39 -6.21 -5.35
N GLU A 45 4.54 -6.51 -6.34
CA GLU A 45 3.07 -6.62 -6.16
C GLU A 45 2.71 -7.54 -4.98
N LYS A 46 3.34 -8.72 -4.91
CA LYS A 46 3.12 -9.69 -3.82
C LYS A 46 3.50 -9.12 -2.45
N GLN A 47 4.57 -8.33 -2.40
CA GLN A 47 5.02 -7.69 -1.17
C GLN A 47 4.03 -6.61 -0.72
N LEU A 48 3.57 -5.77 -1.65
CA LEU A 48 2.55 -4.76 -1.38
C LEU A 48 1.23 -5.39 -0.93
N ALA A 49 0.85 -6.53 -1.51
CA ALA A 49 -0.33 -7.28 -1.10
C ALA A 49 -0.19 -7.80 0.34
N ALA A 50 0.96 -8.39 0.69
CA ALA A 50 1.21 -8.87 2.04
C ALA A 50 1.21 -7.73 3.07
N LEU A 51 1.87 -6.61 2.76
CA LEU A 51 1.85 -5.39 3.59
C LEU A 51 0.43 -4.87 3.79
N TYR A 52 -0.38 -4.84 2.73
CA TYR A 52 -1.75 -4.36 2.80
C TYR A 52 -2.64 -5.27 3.65
N SER A 53 -2.50 -6.59 3.50
CA SER A 53 -3.20 -7.58 4.34
C SER A 53 -2.84 -7.44 5.82
N GLU A 54 -1.56 -7.27 6.15
CA GLU A 54 -1.11 -7.06 7.53
C GLU A 54 -1.66 -5.76 8.13
N LEU A 55 -1.74 -4.68 7.34
CA LEU A 55 -2.36 -3.43 7.79
C LEU A 55 -3.87 -3.57 8.04
N ILE A 56 -4.57 -4.41 7.27
CA ILE A 56 -6.00 -4.70 7.50
C ILE A 56 -6.17 -5.46 8.82
N GLU A 57 -5.33 -6.47 9.06
CA GLU A 57 -5.37 -7.24 10.31
C GLU A 57 -5.07 -6.35 11.52
N ASN A 58 -4.04 -5.52 11.44
CA ASN A 58 -3.70 -4.59 12.52
C ASN A 58 -4.85 -3.61 12.80
N ASP A 59 -5.53 -3.09 11.77
CA ASP A 59 -6.70 -2.22 11.94
C ASP A 59 -7.87 -2.94 12.62
N TYR A 60 -8.10 -4.21 12.29
CA TYR A 60 -9.11 -5.05 12.95
C TYR A 60 -8.79 -5.27 14.43
N LEU A 61 -7.56 -5.64 14.76
CA LEU A 61 -7.12 -5.88 16.14
C LEU A 61 -7.23 -4.62 17.01
N VAL A 62 -6.89 -3.45 16.45
CA VAL A 62 -7.06 -2.17 17.14
C VAL A 62 -8.54 -1.87 17.37
N LYS A 63 -9.39 -1.99 16.34
CA LYS A 63 -10.82 -1.65 16.43
C LYS A 63 -11.63 -2.61 17.30
N SER A 64 -11.19 -3.86 17.40
CA SER A 64 -11.80 -4.86 18.28
C SER A 64 -11.28 -4.79 19.72
N GLY A 65 -10.31 -3.91 20.01
CA GLY A 65 -9.72 -3.76 21.34
C GLY A 65 -8.83 -4.94 21.77
N GLN A 66 -8.45 -5.82 20.84
CA GLN A 66 -7.63 -7.00 21.13
C GLN A 66 -6.15 -6.65 21.35
N MET A 67 -5.66 -5.58 20.74
CA MET A 67 -4.26 -5.16 20.80
C MET A 67 -4.11 -3.64 20.83
N ASP A 68 -3.06 -3.17 21.50
CA ASP A 68 -2.70 -1.75 21.53
C ASP A 68 -2.16 -1.27 20.17
N LYS A 69 -2.60 -0.07 19.77
CA LYS A 69 -2.27 0.54 18.48
C LYS A 69 -0.77 0.87 18.36
N GLU A 70 -0.18 1.40 19.42
CA GLU A 70 1.23 1.81 19.43
C GLU A 70 2.12 0.57 19.30
N TYR A 71 1.79 -0.49 20.05
CA TYR A 71 2.51 -1.75 19.96
C TYR A 71 2.44 -2.39 18.56
N LEU A 72 1.25 -2.47 17.95
CA LEU A 72 1.11 -3.01 16.59
C LEU A 72 1.86 -2.16 15.55
N PHE A 73 1.87 -0.85 15.71
CA PHE A 73 2.63 0.04 14.83
C PHE A 73 4.15 -0.21 14.95
N GLN A 74 4.67 -0.33 16.17
CA GLN A 74 6.08 -0.62 16.42
C GLN A 74 6.50 -1.97 15.83
N LEU A 75 5.68 -3.02 16.01
CA LEU A 75 5.94 -4.33 15.40
C LEU A 75 5.96 -4.26 13.87
N PHE A 76 4.99 -3.55 13.29
CA PHE A 76 4.91 -3.37 11.84
C PHE A 76 6.15 -2.65 11.30
N VAL A 77 6.59 -1.56 11.94
CA VAL A 77 7.80 -0.84 11.55
C VAL A 77 9.05 -1.69 11.75
N LEU A 78 9.17 -2.42 12.86
CA LEU A 78 10.32 -3.29 13.12
C LEU A 78 10.47 -4.38 12.05
N LYS A 79 9.35 -4.96 11.61
CA LYS A 79 9.30 -6.01 10.60
C LYS A 79 9.64 -5.51 9.19
N HIS A 80 9.21 -4.29 8.84
CA HIS A 80 9.29 -3.77 7.46
C HIS A 80 10.26 -2.60 7.26
N GLY A 81 10.82 -2.04 8.33
CA GLY A 81 11.67 -0.84 8.29
C GLY A 81 13.14 -1.07 7.93
N LYS A 82 13.56 -2.31 7.65
CA LYS A 82 14.93 -2.66 7.24
C LYS A 82 15.11 -2.83 5.71
N GLN A 83 14.26 -2.21 4.90
CA GLN A 83 14.43 -2.20 3.45
C GLN A 83 15.18 -0.97 2.96
#